data_AF-A0A9E4QZH8-F1
#
_entry.id   AF-A0A9E4QZH8-F1
#
_cell.length_a   1.000
_cell.length_b   1.000
_cell.length_c   1.000
_cell.angle_alpha   90.00
_cell.angle_beta   90.00
_cell.angle_gamma   90.00
#
_symmetry.space_group_name_H-M   'P 1'
#
loop_
_entity.id
_entity.type
_entity.pdbx_description
1 polymer ?
#
loop_
_entity_poly.entity_id
_entity_poly.type
_entity_poly.pdbx_seq_one_letter_code
_entity_poly.pdbx_strand_id
1 'polypeptide(L)'
;MPMQQPAGFEEFWNEVGEELSGIPVAPEVEPIPMRTTDFADMYGVRITSVGPYRLFGYLSIPRGARSASGKRTFPAIYYAPKNGSVLETIPQGTSVFIRERYVTFSIACRGMRNSDKPYAAMYPGQLTDGLESLRSYVYRGIAADTVRGLDFLVSRPEVDKTKIVAWGNDIALLAAALHSGATHVVATPSYLFDTLEMASTTSSYPLEEFNDYLRLHPDRSDEVAAILGHFNLRWHAPAITAETLLLADHESGIYSPGALADLANGIAGKVTVHESERSSFKDGLFTEKWITEKLIGKGAEPIVPEHWQSYV
;
A
#
# COMPACT_ATOMS: atom_id res chain seq x y z
N MET A 1 -0.42 -17.24 25.22
CA MET A 1 -0.06 -18.44 24.42
C MET A 1 0.72 -17.97 23.21
N PRO A 2 1.64 -18.74 22.61
CA PRO A 2 2.22 -18.35 21.33
C PRO A 2 1.08 -18.16 20.33
N MET A 3 1.07 -17.03 19.62
CA MET A 3 0.12 -16.82 18.53
C MET A 3 0.34 -17.90 17.47
N GLN A 4 -0.75 -18.50 16.99
CA GLN A 4 -0.74 -19.49 15.92
C GLN A 4 -1.40 -18.88 14.69
N GLN A 5 -0.91 -19.27 13.51
CA GLN A 5 -1.54 -18.90 12.25
C GLN A 5 -2.99 -19.40 12.26
N PRO A 6 -3.98 -18.58 11.86
CA PRO A 6 -5.37 -19.00 11.90
C PRO A 6 -5.61 -20.19 10.97
N ALA A 7 -6.50 -21.09 11.39
CA ALA A 7 -6.87 -22.25 10.59
C ALA A 7 -7.44 -21.82 9.23
N GLY A 8 -6.99 -22.43 8.14
CA GLY A 8 -7.44 -22.12 6.79
C GLY A 8 -6.80 -20.88 6.15
N PHE A 9 -5.77 -20.29 6.78
CA PHE A 9 -5.10 -19.07 6.26
C PHE A 9 -4.66 -19.20 4.80
N GLU A 10 -3.90 -20.25 4.46
CA GLU A 10 -3.37 -20.45 3.11
C GLU A 10 -4.51 -20.72 2.10
N GLU A 11 -5.47 -21.56 2.47
CA GLU A 11 -6.63 -21.87 1.64
C GLU A 11 -7.44 -20.61 1.31
N PHE A 12 -7.71 -19.77 2.32
CA PHE A 12 -8.43 -18.51 2.14
C PHE A 12 -7.73 -17.57 1.16
N TRP A 13 -6.42 -17.36 1.30
CA TRP A 13 -5.68 -16.45 0.41
C TRP A 13 -5.46 -17.04 -0.99
N ASN A 14 -5.31 -18.36 -1.11
CA ASN A 14 -5.29 -19.05 -2.40
C ASN A 14 -6.63 -18.88 -3.13
N GLU A 15 -7.78 -19.06 -2.45
CA GLU A 15 -9.11 -18.82 -3.04
C GLU A 15 -9.26 -17.38 -3.55
N VAL A 16 -8.78 -16.38 -2.80
CA VAL A 16 -8.82 -14.96 -3.23
C VAL A 16 -7.96 -14.74 -4.48
N GLY A 17 -6.76 -15.33 -4.51
CA GLY A 17 -5.86 -15.25 -5.65
C GLY A 17 -6.44 -15.93 -6.90
N GLU A 18 -7.01 -17.13 -6.75
CA GLU A 18 -7.66 -17.88 -7.82
C GLU A 18 -8.85 -17.11 -8.39
N GLU A 19 -9.75 -16.61 -7.53
CA GLU A 19 -10.89 -15.77 -7.95
C GLU A 19 -10.40 -14.56 -8.75
N LEU A 20 -9.41 -13.84 -8.23
CA LEU A 20 -8.87 -12.66 -8.90
C LEU A 20 -8.26 -13.04 -10.25
N SER A 21 -7.45 -14.10 -10.32
CA SER A 21 -6.78 -14.53 -11.56
C SER A 21 -7.77 -14.91 -12.68
N GLY A 22 -8.96 -15.40 -12.34
CA GLY A 22 -10.03 -15.72 -13.28
C GLY A 22 -10.72 -14.49 -13.91
N ILE A 23 -10.47 -13.28 -13.38
CA ILE A 23 -11.11 -12.05 -13.83
C ILE A 23 -10.12 -11.23 -14.67
N PRO A 24 -10.42 -10.89 -15.94
CA PRO A 24 -9.52 -10.05 -16.73
C PRO A 24 -9.38 -8.65 -16.10
N VAL A 25 -8.17 -8.08 -16.12
CA VAL A 25 -7.92 -6.71 -15.64
C VAL A 25 -8.84 -5.70 -16.36
N ALA A 26 -9.03 -5.90 -17.67
CA ALA A 26 -9.87 -5.10 -18.56
C ALA A 26 -9.66 -3.58 -18.38
N PRO A 27 -8.41 -3.07 -18.52
CA PRO A 27 -8.10 -1.68 -18.21
C PRO A 27 -8.71 -0.70 -19.23
N GLU A 28 -9.29 0.37 -18.73
CA GLU A 28 -9.59 1.59 -19.50
C GLU A 28 -8.62 2.68 -19.05
N VAL A 29 -7.95 3.32 -20.01
CA VAL A 29 -6.93 4.35 -19.74
C VAL A 29 -7.30 5.60 -20.51
N GLU A 30 -7.71 6.64 -19.79
CA GLU A 30 -8.20 7.91 -20.34
C GLU A 30 -7.20 9.03 -20.02
N PRO A 31 -6.74 9.82 -21.01
CA PRO A 31 -5.85 10.94 -20.74
C PRO A 31 -6.53 12.01 -19.88
N ILE A 32 -5.75 12.68 -19.04
CA ILE A 32 -6.17 13.86 -18.27
C ILE A 32 -5.33 15.05 -18.79
N PRO A 33 -5.80 15.77 -19.83
CA PRO A 33 -5.02 16.83 -20.47
C PRO A 33 -4.59 17.93 -19.50
N MET A 34 -5.47 18.32 -18.58
CA MET A 34 -5.20 19.38 -17.58
C MET A 34 -4.05 19.05 -16.62
N ARG A 35 -3.64 17.78 -16.51
CA ARG A 35 -2.54 17.33 -15.65
C ARG A 35 -1.35 16.80 -16.45
N THR A 36 -1.45 16.74 -17.77
CA THR A 36 -0.35 16.37 -18.67
C THR A 36 0.56 17.58 -18.88
N THR A 37 1.86 17.35 -18.84
CA THR A 37 2.91 18.38 -18.99
C THR A 37 3.88 17.97 -20.09
N ASP A 38 4.84 18.84 -20.41
CA ASP A 38 5.89 18.54 -21.40
C ASP A 38 6.78 17.36 -20.97
N PHE A 39 6.86 17.09 -19.65
CA PHE A 39 7.74 16.08 -19.08
C PHE A 39 7.01 14.80 -18.63
N ALA A 40 5.67 14.81 -18.48
CA ALA A 40 4.92 13.63 -18.04
C ALA A 40 3.47 13.63 -18.54
N ASP A 41 3.01 12.45 -18.94
CA ASP A 41 1.59 12.20 -19.21
C ASP A 41 0.83 11.89 -17.92
N MET A 42 -0.47 12.19 -17.94
CA MET A 42 -1.40 11.84 -16.86
C MET A 42 -2.61 11.12 -17.42
N TYR A 43 -3.00 10.02 -16.78
CA TYR A 43 -4.17 9.23 -17.13
C TYR A 43 -5.04 8.93 -15.91
N GLY A 44 -6.35 8.90 -16.13
CA GLY A 44 -7.29 8.19 -15.28
C GLY A 44 -7.37 6.75 -15.78
N VAL A 45 -7.32 5.80 -14.85
CA VAL A 45 -7.36 4.37 -15.16
C VAL A 45 -8.55 3.75 -14.45
N ARG A 46 -9.28 2.88 -15.14
CA ARG A 46 -10.26 1.98 -14.52
C ARG A 46 -9.87 0.52 -14.73
N ILE A 47 -9.89 -0.28 -13.67
CA ILE A 47 -9.59 -1.72 -13.72
C ILE A 47 -10.66 -2.53 -12.98
N THR A 48 -10.89 -3.77 -13.40
CA THR A 48 -11.82 -4.69 -12.73
C THR A 48 -11.11 -5.44 -11.62
N SER A 49 -11.79 -5.71 -10.51
CA SER A 49 -11.30 -6.58 -9.43
C SER A 49 -12.37 -7.62 -9.03
N VAL A 50 -12.16 -8.33 -7.93
CA VAL A 50 -13.12 -9.31 -7.38
C VAL A 50 -14.49 -8.70 -7.12
N GLY A 51 -15.54 -9.49 -7.39
CA GLY A 51 -16.92 -9.02 -7.41
C GLY A 51 -17.23 -8.06 -8.56
N PRO A 52 -18.35 -7.33 -8.52
CA PRO A 52 -18.74 -6.39 -9.58
C PRO A 52 -18.06 -5.02 -9.44
N TYR A 53 -16.75 -5.00 -9.10
CA TYR A 53 -16.02 -3.75 -8.83
C TYR A 53 -15.17 -3.29 -10.00
N ARG A 54 -15.26 -1.98 -10.24
CA ARG A 54 -14.39 -1.23 -11.14
C ARG A 54 -13.68 -0.15 -10.31
N LEU A 55 -12.39 -0.31 -10.11
CA LEU A 55 -11.55 0.60 -9.34
C LEU A 55 -11.04 1.71 -10.24
N PHE A 56 -10.89 2.90 -9.67
CA PHE A 56 -10.26 4.04 -10.32
C PHE A 56 -8.83 4.25 -9.80
N GLY A 57 -7.93 4.65 -10.69
CA GLY A 57 -6.57 5.01 -10.35
C GLY A 57 -6.02 6.15 -11.21
N TYR A 58 -4.91 6.70 -10.78
CA TYR A 58 -4.17 7.77 -11.44
C TYR A 58 -2.82 7.22 -11.88
N LEU A 59 -2.56 7.24 -13.18
CA LEU A 59 -1.29 6.79 -13.78
C LEU A 59 -0.55 8.00 -14.35
N SER A 60 0.69 8.22 -13.93
CA SER A 60 1.60 9.19 -14.56
C SER A 60 2.79 8.48 -15.18
N ILE A 61 3.13 8.88 -16.41
CA ILE A 61 4.22 8.28 -17.17
C ILE A 61 5.19 9.38 -17.60
N PRO A 62 6.48 9.30 -17.26
CA PRO A 62 7.45 10.27 -17.72
C PRO A 62 7.65 10.23 -19.24
N ARG A 63 7.87 11.39 -19.86
CA ARG A 63 8.19 11.54 -21.29
C ARG A 63 9.69 11.46 -21.59
N GLY A 64 10.52 11.18 -20.57
CA GLY A 64 11.98 11.24 -20.58
C GLY A 64 12.72 10.42 -21.65
N ALA A 65 14.05 10.52 -21.65
CA ALA A 65 14.91 9.86 -22.63
C ALA A 65 14.79 8.33 -22.58
N ARG A 66 15.11 7.68 -23.71
CA ARG A 66 15.12 6.21 -23.81
C ARG A 66 16.31 5.65 -23.02
N SER A 67 16.14 4.49 -22.40
CA SER A 67 17.24 3.72 -21.82
C SER A 67 18.28 3.34 -22.88
N ALA A 68 19.45 2.86 -22.44
CA ALA A 68 20.50 2.33 -23.33
C ALA A 68 20.01 1.22 -24.28
N SER A 69 18.93 0.52 -23.92
CA SER A 69 18.28 -0.51 -24.76
C SER A 69 17.31 0.05 -25.81
N GLY A 70 17.17 1.38 -25.91
CA GLY A 70 16.20 2.05 -26.78
C GLY A 70 14.76 2.02 -26.27
N LYS A 71 14.47 1.31 -25.18
CA LYS A 71 13.16 1.30 -24.51
C LYS A 71 13.03 2.46 -23.52
N ARG A 72 11.85 3.05 -23.45
CA ARG A 72 11.54 4.08 -22.44
C ARG A 72 10.90 3.40 -21.23
N THR A 73 11.74 2.83 -20.37
CA THR A 73 11.33 2.21 -19.10
C THR A 73 11.82 3.04 -17.94
N PHE A 74 11.00 3.17 -16.90
CA PHE A 74 11.33 3.91 -15.68
C PHE A 74 11.08 3.06 -14.45
N PRO A 75 11.79 3.31 -13.33
CA PRO A 75 11.37 2.81 -12.03
C PRO A 75 9.94 3.26 -11.73
N ALA A 76 9.21 2.50 -10.93
CA ALA A 76 7.81 2.77 -10.66
C ALA A 76 7.49 2.86 -9.17
N ILE A 77 6.60 3.77 -8.82
CA ILE A 77 5.97 3.86 -7.49
C ILE A 77 4.52 3.45 -7.62
N TYR A 78 4.16 2.35 -6.94
CA TYR A 78 2.80 1.91 -6.75
C TYR A 78 2.29 2.42 -5.40
N TYR A 79 1.40 3.41 -5.40
CA TYR A 79 0.74 3.86 -4.18
C TYR A 79 -0.46 2.94 -3.90
N ALA A 80 -0.29 2.07 -2.92
CA ALA A 80 -1.29 1.08 -2.51
C ALA A 80 -2.57 1.75 -2.00
N PRO A 81 -3.73 1.06 -2.05
CA PRO A 81 -4.95 1.58 -1.45
C PRO A 81 -4.74 1.97 0.01
N LYS A 82 -5.41 3.04 0.43
CA LYS A 82 -5.42 3.50 1.82
C LYS A 82 -6.85 3.63 2.35
N ASN A 83 -7.01 3.70 3.66
CA ASN A 83 -8.28 4.10 4.26
C ASN A 83 -8.43 5.63 4.11
N GLY A 84 -9.49 6.11 3.45
CA GLY A 84 -9.75 7.54 3.25
C GLY A 84 -10.84 7.81 2.21
N SER A 85 -11.27 9.07 2.05
CA SER A 85 -12.43 9.39 1.18
C SER A 85 -12.08 9.60 -0.30
N VAL A 86 -10.89 10.13 -0.59
CA VAL A 86 -10.46 10.53 -1.93
C VAL A 86 -9.06 10.04 -2.24
N LEU A 87 -8.83 9.69 -3.51
CA LEU A 87 -7.51 9.35 -4.01
C LEU A 87 -6.76 10.62 -4.43
N GLU A 88 -5.56 10.84 -3.89
CA GLU A 88 -4.69 11.88 -4.42
C GLU A 88 -4.07 11.46 -5.74
N THR A 89 -3.90 12.43 -6.63
CA THR A 89 -3.24 12.22 -7.91
C THR A 89 -1.78 11.81 -7.68
N ILE A 90 -1.00 12.63 -6.97
CA ILE A 90 0.43 12.48 -6.63
C ILE A 90 0.69 13.30 -5.35
N PRO A 91 1.64 12.92 -4.46
CA PRO A 91 2.04 13.75 -3.32
C PRO A 91 2.37 15.19 -3.73
N GLN A 92 1.78 16.18 -3.04
CA GLN A 92 2.01 17.60 -3.34
C GLN A 92 3.40 18.05 -2.85
N GLY A 93 4.00 19.05 -3.52
CA GLY A 93 5.31 19.63 -3.16
C GLY A 93 6.48 19.13 -4.00
N THR A 94 6.58 17.82 -4.26
CA THR A 94 7.63 17.19 -5.09
C THR A 94 7.11 16.56 -6.38
N SER A 95 5.81 16.73 -6.65
CA SER A 95 5.11 16.05 -7.75
C SER A 95 5.76 16.19 -9.13
N VAL A 96 6.42 17.32 -9.44
CA VAL A 96 7.08 17.52 -10.74
C VAL A 96 8.24 16.52 -10.90
N PHE A 97 9.22 16.57 -10.01
CA PHE A 97 10.42 15.74 -10.08
C PHE A 97 10.10 14.24 -9.93
N ILE A 98 9.10 13.88 -9.11
CA ILE A 98 8.64 12.49 -8.99
C ILE A 98 8.14 11.98 -10.35
N ARG A 99 7.32 12.77 -11.05
CA ARG A 99 6.74 12.40 -12.36
C ARG A 99 7.74 12.43 -13.51
N GLU A 100 8.84 13.15 -13.36
CA GLU A 100 9.94 13.12 -14.32
C GLU A 100 10.78 11.85 -14.18
N ARG A 101 10.85 11.30 -12.96
CA ARG A 101 11.73 10.18 -12.62
C ARG A 101 11.02 8.82 -12.62
N TYR A 102 9.76 8.78 -12.20
CA TYR A 102 9.03 7.54 -11.93
C TYR A 102 7.75 7.44 -12.74
N VAL A 103 7.42 6.22 -13.19
CA VAL A 103 6.01 5.89 -13.42
C VAL A 103 5.33 5.87 -12.05
N THR A 104 4.24 6.62 -11.89
CA THR A 104 3.44 6.56 -10.66
C THR A 104 2.08 5.96 -10.95
N PHE A 105 1.64 5.02 -10.13
CA PHE A 105 0.28 4.53 -10.17
C PHE A 105 -0.33 4.51 -8.77
N SER A 106 -1.31 5.37 -8.55
CA SER A 106 -2.11 5.41 -7.33
C SER A 106 -3.45 4.77 -7.62
N ILE A 107 -3.91 3.87 -6.76
CA ILE A 107 -5.23 3.24 -6.91
C ILE A 107 -6.13 3.59 -5.72
N ALA A 108 -7.39 3.88 -5.99
CA ALA A 108 -8.38 4.13 -4.97
C ALA A 108 -8.70 2.84 -4.23
N CYS A 109 -8.92 2.94 -2.92
CA CYS A 109 -9.57 1.89 -2.17
C CYS A 109 -11.03 1.76 -2.64
N ARG A 110 -11.56 0.53 -2.69
CA ARG A 110 -13.00 0.34 -2.89
C ARG A 110 -13.78 1.15 -1.85
N GLY A 111 -14.87 1.79 -2.28
CA GLY A 111 -15.64 2.69 -1.43
C GLY A 111 -15.20 4.15 -1.45
N MET A 112 -14.01 4.48 -1.97
CA MET A 112 -13.60 5.86 -2.23
C MET A 112 -14.33 6.47 -3.43
N ARG A 113 -14.33 7.81 -3.50
CA ARG A 113 -14.82 8.53 -4.69
C ARG A 113 -14.22 7.95 -5.98
N ASN A 114 -15.08 7.71 -6.98
CA ASN A 114 -14.80 7.06 -8.28
C ASN A 114 -14.57 5.54 -8.20
N SER A 115 -14.55 4.95 -7.02
CA SER A 115 -14.58 3.50 -6.75
C SER A 115 -15.68 3.16 -5.73
N ASP A 116 -16.70 4.02 -5.64
CA ASP A 116 -17.81 4.02 -4.68
C ASP A 116 -19.03 3.25 -5.18
N LYS A 117 -18.85 2.40 -6.20
CA LYS A 117 -19.89 1.56 -6.79
C LYS A 117 -19.40 0.13 -6.95
N PRO A 118 -20.17 -0.87 -6.48
CA PRO A 118 -21.51 -0.77 -5.88
C PRO A 118 -21.57 -0.34 -4.40
N TYR A 119 -20.42 -0.12 -3.76
CA TYR A 119 -20.29 0.16 -2.33
C TYR A 119 -19.61 1.50 -2.13
N ALA A 120 -20.18 2.32 -1.25
CA ALA A 120 -19.57 3.56 -0.77
C ALA A 120 -19.17 3.36 0.69
N ALA A 121 -17.89 3.56 0.99
CA ALA A 121 -17.36 3.34 2.34
C ALA A 121 -17.76 4.47 3.28
N MET A 122 -18.02 4.12 4.54
CA MET A 122 -18.15 5.09 5.62
C MET A 122 -16.76 5.42 6.19
N TYR A 123 -16.51 6.70 6.41
CA TYR A 123 -15.26 7.18 6.99
C TYR A 123 -15.58 8.16 8.15
N PRO A 124 -15.31 7.80 9.42
CA PRO A 124 -14.86 6.49 9.92
C PRO A 124 -15.86 5.34 9.71
N GLY A 125 -15.40 4.08 9.71
CA GLY A 125 -16.25 2.88 9.70
C GLY A 125 -15.74 1.73 8.82
N GLN A 126 -15.01 2.04 7.74
CA GLN A 126 -14.53 1.04 6.78
C GLN A 126 -13.71 -0.09 7.42
N LEU A 127 -12.97 0.14 8.52
CA LEU A 127 -12.13 -0.91 9.10
C LEU A 127 -12.91 -2.08 9.68
N THR A 128 -14.20 -1.87 9.94
CA THR A 128 -15.09 -2.87 10.55
C THR A 128 -16.25 -3.28 9.64
N ASP A 129 -16.32 -2.71 8.44
CA ASP A 129 -17.35 -3.05 7.44
C ASP A 129 -17.23 -4.51 7.01
N GLY A 130 -18.32 -5.26 7.17
CA GLY A 130 -18.38 -6.65 6.76
C GLY A 130 -17.68 -7.61 7.72
N LEU A 131 -17.27 -7.16 8.92
CA LEU A 131 -16.54 -7.96 9.92
C LEU A 131 -17.40 -9.03 10.60
N GLU A 132 -18.43 -9.53 9.91
CA GLU A 132 -19.24 -10.67 10.32
C GLU A 132 -18.75 -12.02 9.78
N SER A 133 -17.87 -12.02 8.77
CA SER A 133 -17.25 -13.22 8.24
C SER A 133 -16.03 -12.88 7.38
N LEU A 134 -15.13 -13.85 7.17
CA LEU A 134 -14.00 -13.70 6.23
C LEU A 134 -14.45 -13.33 4.81
N ARG A 135 -15.62 -13.83 4.37
CA ARG A 135 -16.14 -13.60 3.01
C ARG A 135 -16.73 -12.20 2.85
N SER A 136 -17.36 -11.67 3.89
CA SER A 136 -17.99 -10.34 3.87
C SER A 136 -17.04 -9.21 4.23
N TYR A 137 -15.94 -9.49 4.95
CA TYR A 137 -15.05 -8.46 5.44
C TYR A 137 -14.39 -7.68 4.30
N VAL A 138 -14.55 -6.35 4.32
CA VAL A 138 -14.18 -5.48 3.20
C VAL A 138 -12.70 -5.61 2.80
N TYR A 139 -11.82 -5.92 3.77
CA TYR A 139 -10.39 -6.08 3.53
C TYR A 139 -10.03 -7.30 2.67
N ARG A 140 -10.90 -8.31 2.57
CA ARG A 140 -10.75 -9.39 1.55
C ARG A 140 -10.69 -8.78 0.15
N GLY A 141 -11.63 -7.88 -0.11
CA GLY A 141 -11.73 -7.17 -1.38
C GLY A 141 -10.59 -6.17 -1.57
N ILE A 142 -10.24 -5.40 -0.55
CA ILE A 142 -9.15 -4.41 -0.62
C ILE A 142 -7.80 -5.08 -0.90
N ALA A 143 -7.53 -6.25 -0.30
CA ALA A 143 -6.33 -7.02 -0.58
C ALA A 143 -6.28 -7.48 -2.04
N ALA A 144 -7.39 -7.99 -2.58
CA ALA A 144 -7.48 -8.35 -3.99
C ALA A 144 -7.31 -7.13 -4.93
N ASP A 145 -7.90 -5.99 -4.57
CA ASP A 145 -7.77 -4.72 -5.31
C ASP A 145 -6.31 -4.24 -5.38
N THR A 146 -5.58 -4.45 -4.28
CA THR A 146 -4.16 -4.13 -4.18
C THR A 146 -3.33 -4.98 -5.14
N VAL A 147 -3.56 -6.30 -5.16
CA VAL A 147 -2.88 -7.21 -6.10
C VAL A 147 -3.22 -6.82 -7.54
N ARG A 148 -4.50 -6.56 -7.82
CA ARG A 148 -4.98 -6.15 -9.14
C ARG A 148 -4.36 -4.84 -9.65
N GLY A 149 -4.16 -3.87 -8.75
CA GLY A 149 -3.46 -2.63 -9.10
C GLY A 149 -2.01 -2.89 -9.50
N LEU A 150 -1.33 -3.79 -8.80
CA LEU A 150 0.05 -4.17 -9.10
C LEU A 150 0.16 -5.02 -10.39
N ASP A 151 -0.80 -5.93 -10.65
CA ASP A 151 -0.92 -6.64 -11.94
C ASP A 151 -0.94 -5.66 -13.12
N PHE A 152 -1.80 -4.64 -13.03
CA PHE A 152 -1.93 -3.62 -14.05
C PHE A 152 -0.61 -2.86 -14.23
N LEU A 153 0.02 -2.42 -13.14
CA LEU A 153 1.28 -1.67 -13.22
C LEU A 153 2.39 -2.51 -13.85
N VAL A 154 2.56 -3.77 -13.44
CA VAL A 154 3.59 -4.68 -13.97
C VAL A 154 3.35 -5.03 -15.44
N SER A 155 2.10 -4.94 -15.92
CA SER A 155 1.78 -5.13 -17.34
C SER A 155 2.27 -3.98 -18.25
N ARG A 156 2.58 -2.81 -17.67
CA ARG A 156 2.93 -1.61 -18.44
C ARG A 156 4.31 -1.71 -19.09
N PRO A 157 4.44 -1.46 -20.41
CA PRO A 157 5.74 -1.49 -21.09
C PRO A 157 6.68 -0.37 -20.64
N GLU A 158 6.16 0.68 -20.00
CA GLU A 158 6.93 1.82 -19.50
C GLU A 158 7.58 1.56 -18.13
N VAL A 159 7.26 0.43 -17.48
CA VAL A 159 7.75 0.08 -16.15
C VAL A 159 8.97 -0.82 -16.23
N ASP A 160 10.05 -0.42 -15.56
CA ASP A 160 11.18 -1.30 -15.25
C ASP A 160 10.78 -2.23 -14.09
N LYS A 161 10.49 -3.49 -14.44
CA LYS A 161 10.03 -4.52 -13.51
C LYS A 161 11.05 -4.88 -12.42
N THR A 162 12.30 -4.47 -12.57
CA THR A 162 13.33 -4.67 -11.54
C THR A 162 13.32 -3.59 -10.47
N LYS A 163 12.54 -2.52 -10.67
CA LYS A 163 12.57 -1.29 -9.86
C LYS A 163 11.17 -0.77 -9.56
N ILE A 164 10.38 -1.55 -8.83
CA ILE A 164 9.01 -1.21 -8.43
C ILE A 164 8.96 -1.11 -6.92
N VAL A 165 8.55 0.04 -6.39
CA VAL A 165 8.26 0.22 -4.97
C VAL A 165 6.76 0.25 -4.72
N ALA A 166 6.27 -0.64 -3.85
CA ALA A 166 4.94 -0.50 -3.27
C ALA A 166 5.01 0.43 -2.06
N TRP A 167 4.22 1.50 -2.05
CA TRP A 167 4.21 2.51 -0.99
C TRP A 167 2.81 2.61 -0.39
N GLY A 168 2.72 2.47 0.93
CA GLY A 168 1.49 2.73 1.66
C GLY A 168 1.65 2.50 3.15
N ASN A 169 0.58 2.07 3.78
CA ASN A 169 0.59 1.55 5.13
C ASN A 169 0.72 0.02 5.10
N ASP A 170 -0.05 -0.67 5.94
CA ASP A 170 -0.20 -2.13 5.96
C ASP A 170 -0.48 -2.74 4.58
N ILE A 171 -1.24 -2.03 3.74
CA ILE A 171 -1.66 -2.54 2.43
C ILE A 171 -0.49 -2.68 1.45
N ALA A 172 0.57 -1.89 1.60
CA ALA A 172 1.79 -2.06 0.79
C ALA A 172 2.56 -3.34 1.16
N LEU A 173 2.52 -3.74 2.43
CA LEU A 173 3.08 -5.03 2.87
C LEU A 173 2.24 -6.19 2.33
N LEU A 174 0.90 -6.09 2.38
CA LEU A 174 0.02 -7.07 1.73
C LEU A 174 0.26 -7.16 0.22
N ALA A 175 0.49 -6.03 -0.46
CA ALA A 175 0.82 -6.02 -1.89
C ALA A 175 2.04 -6.90 -2.18
N ALA A 176 3.10 -6.77 -1.38
CA ALA A 176 4.34 -7.52 -1.56
C ALA A 176 4.26 -8.97 -1.08
N ALA A 177 3.40 -9.26 -0.09
CA ALA A 177 3.16 -10.62 0.39
C ALA A 177 2.34 -11.45 -0.60
N LEU A 178 1.36 -10.83 -1.25
CA LEU A 178 0.40 -11.51 -2.13
C LEU A 178 0.78 -11.42 -3.61
N HIS A 179 1.77 -10.61 -3.98
CA HIS A 179 2.19 -10.44 -5.37
C HIS A 179 3.69 -10.12 -5.51
N SER A 180 4.40 -10.92 -6.32
CA SER A 180 5.86 -10.87 -6.46
C SER A 180 6.40 -9.71 -7.31
N GLY A 181 5.52 -8.83 -7.79
CA GLY A 181 5.87 -7.73 -8.69
C GLY A 181 6.50 -6.52 -8.01
N ALA A 182 6.37 -6.36 -6.70
CA ALA A 182 7.04 -5.31 -5.95
C ALA A 182 8.47 -5.75 -5.63
N THR A 183 9.47 -4.94 -6.01
CA THR A 183 10.88 -5.23 -5.67
C THR A 183 11.29 -4.55 -4.37
N HIS A 184 10.62 -3.48 -4.01
CA HIS A 184 10.82 -2.73 -2.78
C HIS A 184 9.48 -2.39 -2.13
N VAL A 185 9.49 -2.16 -0.82
CA VAL A 185 8.32 -1.68 -0.07
C VAL A 185 8.71 -0.51 0.81
N VAL A 186 7.86 0.51 0.85
CA VAL A 186 7.85 1.54 1.90
C VAL A 186 6.52 1.47 2.61
N ALA A 187 6.53 1.11 3.89
CA ALA A 187 5.33 0.91 4.66
C ALA A 187 5.36 1.65 6.00
N THR A 188 4.25 2.29 6.34
CA THR A 188 3.95 2.81 7.68
C THR A 188 2.79 2.00 8.27
N PRO A 189 3.06 0.91 9.02
CA PRO A 189 2.00 0.08 9.63
C PRO A 189 1.03 0.92 10.46
N SER A 190 -0.25 0.57 10.42
CA SER A 190 -1.30 1.42 11.02
C SER A 190 -2.47 0.68 11.65
N TYR A 191 -2.83 -0.52 11.18
CA TYR A 191 -3.97 -1.24 11.75
C TYR A 191 -4.07 -2.75 11.46
N LEU A 192 -3.24 -3.34 10.58
CA LEU A 192 -3.28 -4.79 10.29
C LEU A 192 -2.16 -5.59 10.95
N PHE A 193 -1.29 -4.96 11.73
CA PHE A 193 -0.32 -5.70 12.55
C PHE A 193 -0.81 -5.78 13.98
N ASP A 194 -1.05 -7.01 14.47
CA ASP A 194 -1.58 -7.32 15.81
C ASP A 194 -2.77 -6.41 16.21
N THR A 195 -3.74 -6.29 15.28
CA THR A 195 -4.82 -5.29 15.28
C THR A 195 -5.51 -5.08 16.63
N LEU A 196 -6.03 -6.15 17.25
CA LEU A 196 -6.78 -6.03 18.51
C LEU A 196 -5.87 -5.70 19.70
N GLU A 197 -4.65 -6.20 19.70
CA GLU A 197 -3.64 -5.86 20.71
C GLU A 197 -3.33 -4.37 20.64
N MET A 198 -2.97 -3.89 19.45
CA MET A 198 -2.66 -2.47 19.22
C MET A 198 -3.87 -1.57 19.51
N ALA A 199 -5.06 -1.95 19.05
CA ALA A 199 -6.29 -1.18 19.31
C ALA A 199 -6.58 -1.04 20.80
N SER A 200 -6.37 -2.10 21.61
CA SER A 200 -6.64 -2.05 23.04
C SER A 200 -5.78 -1.04 23.82
N THR A 201 -4.67 -0.56 23.24
CA THR A 201 -3.73 0.36 23.87
C THR A 201 -4.01 1.83 23.58
N THR A 202 -5.00 2.14 22.73
CA THR A 202 -5.26 3.50 22.27
C THR A 202 -6.75 3.77 22.11
N SER A 203 -7.12 5.05 22.16
CA SER A 203 -8.44 5.53 21.74
C SER A 203 -8.40 6.39 20.46
N SER A 204 -7.25 6.37 19.77
CA SER A 204 -7.05 7.14 18.55
C SER A 204 -7.56 6.38 17.32
N TYR A 205 -8.27 7.11 16.45
CA TYR A 205 -8.58 6.61 15.10
C TYR A 205 -7.29 6.45 14.27
N PRO A 206 -7.21 5.43 13.40
CA PRO A 206 -8.33 4.57 12.99
C PRO A 206 -8.53 3.31 13.86
N LEU A 207 -7.59 2.97 14.76
CA LEU A 207 -7.69 1.77 15.59
C LEU A 207 -8.93 1.75 16.50
N GLU A 208 -9.41 2.93 16.92
CA GLU A 208 -10.63 3.05 17.73
C GLU A 208 -11.89 2.48 17.06
N GLU A 209 -11.93 2.34 15.73
CA GLU A 209 -13.05 1.68 15.04
C GLU A 209 -13.26 0.24 15.54
N PHE A 210 -12.17 -0.50 15.79
CA PHE A 210 -12.27 -1.87 16.31
C PHE A 210 -12.76 -1.91 17.76
N ASN A 211 -12.32 -0.96 18.60
CA ASN A 211 -12.79 -0.83 19.97
C ASN A 211 -14.29 -0.47 20.01
N ASP A 212 -14.71 0.45 19.14
CA ASP A 212 -16.13 0.81 18.95
C ASP A 212 -16.97 -0.41 18.56
N TYR A 213 -16.49 -1.18 17.58
CA TYR A 213 -17.18 -2.39 17.13
C TYR A 213 -17.32 -3.44 18.22
N LEU A 214 -16.23 -3.74 18.96
CA LEU A 214 -16.26 -4.72 20.05
C LEU A 214 -17.11 -4.26 21.24
N ARG A 215 -17.20 -2.96 21.51
CA ARG A 215 -18.12 -2.41 22.52
C ARG A 215 -19.59 -2.59 22.13
N LEU A 216 -19.90 -2.52 20.83
CA LEU A 216 -21.25 -2.77 20.30
C LEU A 216 -21.57 -4.27 20.16
N HIS A 217 -20.56 -5.12 20.00
CA HIS A 217 -20.69 -6.55 19.75
C HIS A 217 -19.80 -7.41 20.66
N PRO A 218 -19.93 -7.32 22.00
CA PRO A 218 -19.01 -7.98 22.93
C PRO A 218 -18.99 -9.50 22.79
N ASP A 219 -20.14 -10.11 22.49
CA ASP A 219 -20.31 -11.55 22.32
C ASP A 219 -19.58 -12.12 21.08
N ARG A 220 -19.03 -11.24 20.22
CA ARG A 220 -18.35 -11.61 18.97
C ARG A 220 -16.83 -11.50 19.01
N SER A 221 -16.26 -11.20 20.18
CA SER A 221 -14.83 -10.91 20.32
C SER A 221 -13.93 -12.01 19.74
N ASP A 222 -14.24 -13.28 20.00
CA ASP A 222 -13.45 -14.43 19.48
C ASP A 222 -13.57 -14.59 17.96
N GLU A 223 -14.78 -14.37 17.42
CA GLU A 223 -15.04 -14.43 15.98
C GLU A 223 -14.29 -13.31 15.23
N VAL A 224 -14.35 -12.09 15.77
CA VAL A 224 -13.63 -10.93 15.23
C VAL A 224 -12.11 -11.17 15.27
N ALA A 225 -11.58 -11.70 16.38
CA ALA A 225 -10.17 -12.05 16.50
C ALA A 225 -9.74 -13.10 15.45
N ALA A 226 -10.57 -14.11 15.19
CA ALA A 226 -10.31 -15.13 14.17
C ALA A 226 -10.31 -14.53 12.75
N ILE A 227 -11.26 -13.63 12.45
CA ILE A 227 -11.33 -12.93 11.15
C ILE A 227 -10.09 -12.05 10.95
N LEU A 228 -9.81 -11.14 11.90
CA LEU A 228 -8.66 -10.23 11.82
C LEU A 228 -7.33 -10.98 11.80
N GLY A 229 -7.26 -12.15 12.43
CA GLY A 229 -6.12 -13.05 12.35
C GLY A 229 -5.70 -13.38 10.92
N HIS A 230 -6.63 -13.49 9.96
CA HIS A 230 -6.31 -13.78 8.55
C HIS A 230 -5.66 -12.59 7.83
N PHE A 231 -5.89 -11.38 8.33
CA PHE A 231 -5.34 -10.14 7.78
C PHE A 231 -4.11 -9.66 8.55
N ASN A 232 -3.77 -10.32 9.65
CA ASN A 232 -2.63 -9.94 10.47
C ASN A 232 -1.32 -10.10 9.68
N LEU A 233 -0.61 -8.98 9.50
CA LEU A 233 0.64 -8.91 8.74
C LEU A 233 1.72 -9.88 9.23
N ARG A 234 1.65 -10.31 10.49
CA ARG A 234 2.52 -11.35 11.06
C ARG A 234 2.60 -12.62 10.20
N TRP A 235 1.47 -13.04 9.64
CA TRP A 235 1.38 -14.27 8.83
C TRP A 235 1.71 -14.05 7.36
N HIS A 236 1.72 -12.79 6.92
CA HIS A 236 2.07 -12.38 5.56
C HIS A 236 3.56 -12.09 5.43
N ALA A 237 4.22 -11.70 6.53
CA ALA A 237 5.63 -11.31 6.55
C ALA A 237 6.57 -12.31 5.87
N PRO A 238 6.47 -13.63 6.11
CA PRO A 238 7.39 -14.59 5.48
C PRO A 238 7.33 -14.65 3.95
N ALA A 239 6.22 -14.21 3.35
CA ALA A 239 6.05 -14.15 1.90
C ALA A 239 6.68 -12.88 1.27
N ILE A 240 7.01 -11.87 2.06
CA ILE A 240 7.56 -10.60 1.57
C ILE A 240 9.05 -10.77 1.29
N THR A 241 9.41 -10.95 0.02
CA THR A 241 10.81 -11.03 -0.42
C THR A 241 11.40 -9.67 -0.83
N ALA A 242 10.56 -8.64 -0.99
CA ALA A 242 10.96 -7.29 -1.38
C ALA A 242 11.84 -6.62 -0.31
N GLU A 243 12.85 -5.84 -0.72
CA GLU A 243 13.62 -5.03 0.24
C GLU A 243 12.70 -3.95 0.82
N THR A 244 12.56 -3.93 2.14
CA THR A 244 11.49 -3.20 2.83
C THR A 244 12.05 -2.11 3.73
N LEU A 245 11.50 -0.91 3.61
CA LEU A 245 11.62 0.16 4.61
C LEU A 245 10.33 0.19 5.44
N LEU A 246 10.44 -0.13 6.72
CA LEU A 246 9.38 0.05 7.72
C LEU A 246 9.60 1.39 8.42
N LEU A 247 8.65 2.29 8.25
CA LEU A 247 8.58 3.55 8.98
C LEU A 247 7.85 3.29 10.30
N ALA A 248 8.61 3.16 11.38
CA ALA A 248 8.10 2.99 12.73
C ALA A 248 7.73 4.34 13.35
N ASP A 249 6.84 4.33 14.33
CA ASP A 249 6.66 5.46 15.22
C ASP A 249 7.93 5.73 16.04
N HIS A 250 7.96 6.85 16.75
CA HIS A 250 8.91 7.09 17.85
C HIS A 250 8.86 5.93 18.87
N GLU A 251 9.91 5.70 19.67
CA GLU A 251 10.00 4.63 20.68
C GLU A 251 8.80 4.53 21.66
N SER A 252 8.08 5.64 21.85
CA SER A 252 6.90 5.76 22.72
C SER A 252 5.56 5.70 21.98
N GLY A 253 5.57 5.48 20.67
CA GLY A 253 4.38 5.30 19.85
C GLY A 253 3.89 3.86 19.81
N ILE A 254 2.71 3.65 19.21
CA ILE A 254 2.02 2.36 19.16
C ILE A 254 2.80 1.39 18.27
N TYR A 255 3.22 1.86 17.09
CA TYR A 255 4.02 1.09 16.14
C TYR A 255 5.50 1.43 16.25
N SER A 256 6.02 1.46 17.48
CA SER A 256 7.44 1.71 17.76
C SER A 256 8.36 0.63 17.14
N PRO A 257 9.68 0.86 17.04
CA PRO A 257 10.60 -0.16 16.51
C PRO A 257 10.54 -1.47 17.31
N GLY A 258 10.31 -1.38 18.63
CA GLY A 258 10.13 -2.53 19.49
C GLY A 258 8.83 -3.28 19.21
N ALA A 259 7.72 -2.57 19.04
CA ALA A 259 6.43 -3.18 18.69
C ALA A 259 6.48 -3.88 17.32
N LEU A 260 7.15 -3.26 16.34
CA LEU A 260 7.29 -3.82 14.99
C LEU A 260 8.39 -4.87 14.84
N ALA A 261 9.12 -5.21 15.91
CA ALA A 261 10.28 -6.11 15.82
C ALA A 261 9.90 -7.49 15.26
N ASP A 262 8.78 -8.06 15.71
CA ASP A 262 8.29 -9.36 15.22
C ASP A 262 7.91 -9.31 13.74
N LEU A 263 7.26 -8.23 13.30
CA LEU A 263 6.93 -8.02 11.89
C LEU A 263 8.22 -7.93 11.06
N ALA A 264 9.16 -7.09 11.48
CA ALA A 264 10.42 -6.86 10.78
C ALA A 264 11.25 -8.15 10.68
N ASN A 265 11.33 -8.94 11.76
CA ASN A 265 12.06 -10.20 11.78
C ASN A 265 11.37 -11.31 10.96
N GLY A 266 10.04 -11.24 10.82
CA GLY A 266 9.26 -12.19 10.03
C GLY A 266 9.36 -11.97 8.52
N ILE A 267 9.76 -10.77 8.06
CA ILE A 267 9.92 -10.46 6.64
C ILE A 267 11.13 -11.22 6.07
N ALA A 268 10.93 -11.96 4.98
CA ALA A 268 11.99 -12.75 4.34
C ALA A 268 13.02 -11.87 3.59
N GLY A 269 12.57 -10.75 3.04
CA GLY A 269 13.40 -9.74 2.41
C GLY A 269 14.26 -8.95 3.40
N LYS A 270 15.21 -8.18 2.90
CA LYS A 270 15.99 -7.29 3.77
C LYS A 270 15.10 -6.17 4.30
N VAL A 271 15.15 -5.92 5.61
CA VAL A 271 14.38 -4.86 6.27
C VAL A 271 15.29 -3.74 6.78
N THR A 272 14.87 -2.50 6.56
CA THR A 272 15.35 -1.31 7.27
C THR A 272 14.19 -0.80 8.12
N VAL A 273 14.38 -0.68 9.43
CA VAL A 273 13.41 -0.02 10.32
C VAL A 273 13.91 1.39 10.59
N HIS A 274 13.10 2.39 10.27
CA HIS A 274 13.38 3.80 10.57
C HIS A 274 12.43 4.28 11.66
N GLU A 275 12.98 4.62 12.82
CA GLU A 275 12.22 5.23 13.91
C GLU A 275 11.91 6.69 13.57
N SER A 276 10.63 7.06 13.64
CA SER A 276 10.23 8.44 13.35
C SER A 276 10.85 9.42 14.34
N GLU A 277 11.47 10.47 13.81
CA GLU A 277 11.95 11.62 14.58
C GLU A 277 10.82 12.62 14.89
N ARG A 278 9.55 12.21 14.68
CA ARG A 278 8.36 13.07 14.73
C ARG A 278 8.51 14.31 13.86
N SER A 279 9.16 14.16 12.71
CA SER A 279 9.49 15.24 11.81
C SER A 279 9.22 14.82 10.38
N SER A 280 8.17 15.38 9.79
CA SER A 280 7.84 15.14 8.36
C SER A 280 9.01 15.47 7.43
N PHE A 281 9.85 16.44 7.81
CA PHE A 281 11.10 16.77 7.11
C PHE A 281 12.10 15.61 7.15
N LYS A 282 12.51 15.20 8.35
CA LYS A 282 13.59 14.22 8.50
C LYS A 282 13.16 12.82 8.05
N ASP A 283 11.96 12.40 8.42
CA ASP A 283 11.40 11.10 8.06
C ASP A 283 11.14 11.03 6.54
N GLY A 284 10.62 12.12 5.96
CA GLY A 284 10.44 12.25 4.52
C GLY A 284 11.76 12.24 3.75
N LEU A 285 12.77 12.96 4.25
CA LEU A 285 14.10 13.00 3.63
C LEU A 285 14.80 11.63 3.67
N PHE A 286 14.70 10.92 4.79
CA PHE A 286 15.24 9.57 4.92
C PHE A 286 14.60 8.64 3.89
N THR A 287 13.27 8.65 3.83
CA THR A 287 12.49 7.82 2.90
C THR A 287 12.89 8.09 1.45
N GLU A 288 12.98 9.37 1.06
CA GLU A 288 13.36 9.74 -0.30
C GLU A 288 14.81 9.32 -0.64
N LYS A 289 15.76 9.52 0.29
CA LYS A 289 17.15 9.07 0.12
C LYS A 289 17.20 7.56 -0.07
N TRP A 290 16.45 6.82 0.73
CA TRP A 290 16.36 5.37 0.64
C TRP A 290 15.81 4.94 -0.74
N ILE A 291 14.66 5.46 -1.17
CA ILE A 291 14.07 5.11 -2.48
C ILE A 291 15.01 5.46 -3.63
N THR A 292 15.61 6.66 -3.60
CA THR A 292 16.54 7.10 -4.63
C THR A 292 17.77 6.19 -4.69
N GLU A 293 18.36 5.82 -3.56
CA GLU A 293 19.48 4.87 -3.52
C GLU A 293 19.08 3.51 -4.11
N LYS A 294 17.90 3.00 -3.76
CA LYS A 294 17.42 1.68 -4.18
C LYS A 294 17.04 1.58 -5.64
N LEU A 295 16.32 2.59 -6.15
CA LEU A 295 15.78 2.54 -7.51
C LEU A 295 16.73 3.17 -8.53
N ILE A 296 17.48 4.21 -8.14
CA ILE A 296 18.34 4.95 -9.08
C ILE A 296 19.80 4.54 -8.92
N GLY A 297 20.28 4.47 -7.68
CA GLY A 297 21.62 4.03 -7.34
C GLY A 297 22.28 4.92 -6.28
N LYS A 298 23.37 4.42 -5.71
CA LYS A 298 24.17 5.15 -4.72
C LYS A 298 24.72 6.45 -5.32
N GLY A 299 24.56 7.56 -4.58
CA GLY A 299 25.02 8.88 -4.99
C GLY A 299 24.08 9.63 -5.93
N ALA A 300 22.91 9.06 -6.28
CA ALA A 300 21.87 9.80 -7.00
C ALA A 300 21.23 10.85 -6.09
N GLU A 301 20.86 12.00 -6.68
CA GLU A 301 20.26 13.11 -5.94
C GLU A 301 18.80 12.81 -5.55
N PRO A 302 18.45 12.88 -4.25
CA PRO A 302 17.08 12.65 -3.79
C PRO A 302 16.14 13.76 -4.24
N ILE A 303 14.87 13.42 -4.49
CA ILE A 303 13.83 14.40 -4.84
C ILE A 303 13.29 15.04 -3.57
N VAL A 304 13.77 16.23 -3.25
CA VAL A 304 13.30 16.98 -2.08
C VAL A 304 12.58 18.27 -2.48
N PRO A 305 11.63 18.75 -1.67
CA PRO A 305 11.06 20.08 -1.82
C PRO A 305 12.15 21.16 -1.91
N GLU A 306 11.89 22.24 -2.64
CA GLU A 306 12.86 23.33 -2.83
C GLU A 306 13.43 23.87 -1.50
N HIS A 307 12.56 24.07 -0.51
CA HIS A 307 12.96 24.55 0.83
C HIS A 307 13.77 23.54 1.66
N TRP A 308 13.95 22.30 1.17
CA TRP A 308 14.77 21.27 1.81
C TRP A 308 16.16 21.18 1.19
N GLN A 309 16.36 21.71 -0.02
CA GLN A 309 17.59 21.52 -0.80
C GLN A 309 18.85 22.05 -0.09
N SER A 310 18.74 23.07 0.76
CA SER A 310 19.86 23.58 1.56
C SER A 310 20.36 22.63 2.65
N TYR A 311 19.64 21.54 2.92
CA TYR A 311 19.90 20.58 3.99
C TYR A 311 20.29 19.18 3.46
N VAL A 312 20.40 19.01 2.14
CA VAL A 312 20.62 17.72 1.48
C VAL A 312 22.05 17.56 1.02
#